data_AF-A0A933WPC5-F1
#
_entry.id   AF-A0A933WPC5-F1
#
_cell.length_a   1.000
_cell.length_b   1.000
_cell.length_c   1.000
_cell.angle_alpha   90.00
_cell.angle_beta   90.00
_cell.angle_gamma   90.00
#
_symmetry.space_group_name_H-M   'P 1'
#
loop_
_entity.id
_entity.type
_entity.pdbx_description
1 polymer ?
#
loop_
_entity_poly.entity_id
_entity_poly.type
_entity_poly.pdbx_seq_one_letter_code
_entity_poly.pdbx_strand_id
1 'polypeptide(L)' 'MSGVEDNYENETICIKFCGACPTYPGVKGELLFCARGKSSSPKQKSGCNCGLCDIWNKYDLTGFYYCIKAPEDK' A
#
# COMPACT_ATOMS: atom_id res chain seq x y z
N MET A 1 6.66 4.15 -11.70
CA MET A 1 5.93 5.01 -10.77
C MET A 1 4.43 4.82 -10.97
N SER A 2 3.71 4.46 -9.91
CA SER A 2 2.28 4.13 -9.90
C SER A 2 1.32 5.31 -10.12
N GLY A 3 1.83 6.54 -10.22
CA GLY A 3 1.02 7.76 -10.35
C GLY A 3 0.19 8.13 -9.11
N VAL A 4 0.33 7.39 -8.00
CA VAL A 4 -0.40 7.67 -6.76
C VAL A 4 0.23 8.87 -6.06
N GLU A 5 -0.59 9.85 -5.70
CA GLU A 5 -0.13 11.05 -5.00
C GLU A 5 0.28 10.74 -3.55
N ASP A 6 1.42 11.30 -3.14
CA ASP A 6 1.87 11.25 -1.75
C ASP A 6 1.31 12.45 -0.97
N ASN A 7 0.11 12.29 -0.42
CA ASN A 7 -0.60 13.33 0.32
C ASN A 7 -1.31 12.77 1.56
N TYR A 8 -1.78 13.68 2.43
CA TYR A 8 -2.41 13.32 3.71
C TYR A 8 -3.72 12.53 3.55
N GLU A 9 -4.49 12.80 2.50
CA GLU A 9 -5.73 12.07 2.20
C GLU A 9 -5.42 10.59 1.91
N ASN A 10 -4.49 10.34 1.00
CA ASN A 10 -4.06 9.00 0.62
C ASN A 10 -3.35 8.29 1.80
N GLU A 11 -2.59 9.00 2.63
CA GLU A 11 -2.01 8.42 3.85
C GLU A 11 -3.10 7.96 4.83
N THR A 12 -4.14 8.76 5.04
CA THR A 12 -5.27 8.44 5.92
C THR A 12 -6.04 7.22 5.43
N ILE A 13 -6.29 7.14 4.11
CA ILE A 13 -6.89 5.96 3.48
C ILE A 13 -5.98 4.74 3.68
N CYS A 14 -4.67 4.90 3.48
CA CYS A 14 -3.72 3.81 3.68
C CYS A 14 -3.75 3.29 5.13
N ILE A 15 -3.80 4.15 6.13
CA ILE A 15 -3.93 3.74 7.53
C ILE A 15 -5.20 2.90 7.74
N LYS A 16 -6.34 3.33 7.19
CA LYS A 16 -7.62 2.63 7.31
C LYS A 16 -7.58 1.21 6.73
N PHE A 17 -6.98 1.02 5.55
CA PHE A 17 -7.00 -0.28 4.86
C PHE A 17 -5.75 -1.13 5.10
N CYS A 18 -4.56 -0.53 5.07
CA CYS A 18 -3.30 -1.23 5.31
C CYS A 18 -3.01 -1.40 6.81
N GLY A 19 -3.47 -0.50 7.70
CA GLY A 19 -3.21 -0.65 9.14
C GLY A 19 -3.75 -1.94 9.76
N ALA A 20 -4.83 -2.49 9.19
CA ALA A 20 -5.40 -3.79 9.57
C ALA A 20 -5.06 -4.92 8.56
N CYS A 21 -4.20 -4.67 7.58
CA CYS A 21 -3.85 -5.65 6.56
C CYS A 21 -2.94 -6.75 7.17
N PRO A 22 -3.24 -8.04 6.98
CA PRO A 22 -2.42 -9.13 7.53
C PRO A 22 -0.96 -9.15 7.04
N THR A 23 -0.67 -8.49 5.92
CA THR A 23 0.69 -8.39 5.35
C THR A 23 1.38 -7.06 5.66
N TYR A 24 0.70 -6.11 6.33
CA TYR A 24 1.30 -4.83 6.68
C TYR A 24 2.45 -5.01 7.67
N PRO A 25 3.61 -4.36 7.46
CA PRO A 25 4.79 -4.57 8.31
C PRO A 25 4.66 -4.01 9.73
N GLY A 26 3.66 -3.17 10.03
CA GLY A 26 3.49 -2.59 11.37
C GLY A 26 4.56 -1.55 11.74
N VAL A 27 5.38 -1.10 10.78
CA VAL A 27 6.47 -0.15 11.05
C VAL A 27 5.91 1.27 11.07
N LYS A 28 6.10 1.95 12.20
CA LYS A 28 5.63 3.33 12.37
C LYS A 28 6.30 4.24 11.35
N GLY A 29 5.49 5.05 10.66
CA GLY A 29 5.96 6.00 9.63
C GLY A 29 6.12 5.38 8.24
N GLU A 30 6.04 4.06 8.10
CA GLU A 30 5.99 3.40 6.80
C GLU A 30 4.55 3.18 6.38
N LEU A 31 4.08 4.01 5.44
CA LEU A 31 2.72 3.99 4.91
C LEU A 31 2.76 4.20 3.40
N LEU A 32 1.61 4.06 2.76
CA LEU A 32 1.40 4.41 1.36
C LEU A 32 2.38 3.72 0.39
N PHE A 33 2.63 2.43 0.59
CA PHE A 33 3.62 1.67 -0.19
C PHE A 33 3.35 1.66 -1.70
N CYS A 34 2.09 1.82 -2.10
CA CYS A 34 1.72 1.94 -3.51
C CYS A 34 2.26 3.23 -4.15
N ALA A 35 2.61 4.27 -3.39
CA ALA A 35 3.27 5.49 -3.87
C ALA A 35 4.75 5.54 -3.46
N ARG A 36 5.06 5.22 -2.20
CA ARG A 36 6.39 5.41 -1.58
C ARG A 36 7.37 4.26 -1.82
N GLY A 37 6.90 3.13 -2.33
CA GLY A 37 7.70 1.93 -2.53
C GLY A 37 7.55 0.90 -1.41
N LYS A 38 8.22 -0.25 -1.58
CA LYS A 38 8.12 -1.38 -0.64
C LYS A 38 8.85 -1.11 0.68
N SER A 39 8.42 -1.80 1.72
CA SER A 39 9.13 -1.88 3.00
C SER A 39 10.22 -2.97 2.94
N SER A 40 11.24 -2.84 3.80
CA SER A 40 12.22 -3.90 4.07
C SER A 40 11.79 -4.84 5.20
N SER A 41 10.74 -4.48 5.95
CA SER A 41 10.28 -5.16 7.17
C SER A 41 9.35 -6.37 6.99
N PRO A 42 8.42 -6.43 6.00
CA PRO A 42 7.46 -7.52 5.95
C PRO A 42 8.17 -8.84 5.64
N LYS A 43 8.08 -9.78 6.57
CA LYS A 43 8.81 -11.06 6.52
C LYS A 43 8.12 -12.12 5.68
N GLN A 44 6.79 -12.04 5.50
CA GLN A 44 6.01 -13.02 4.76
C GLN A 44 4.73 -12.42 4.16
N LYS A 45 4.32 -12.98 3.02
CA LYS A 45 3.06 -12.68 2.34
C LYS A 45 1.89 -13.43 3.02
N SER A 46 0.84 -12.71 3.39
CA SER A 46 -0.42 -13.24 3.98
C SER A 46 -1.63 -12.71 3.20
N GLY A 47 -2.78 -12.46 3.86
CA GLY A 47 -3.91 -11.74 3.26
C GLY A 47 -3.57 -10.28 2.94
N CYS A 48 -4.21 -9.71 1.92
CA CYS A 48 -3.95 -8.34 1.46
C CYS A 48 -5.23 -7.56 1.19
N ASN A 49 -5.30 -6.35 1.72
CA ASN A 49 -6.44 -5.46 1.59
C ASN A 49 -6.35 -4.52 0.37
N CYS A 50 -5.32 -4.63 -0.48
CA CYS A 50 -5.12 -3.68 -1.59
C CYS A 50 -6.34 -3.59 -2.51
N GLY A 51 -6.96 -4.72 -2.93
CA GLY A 51 -8.14 -4.70 -3.79
C GLY A 51 -9.43 -4.18 -3.14
N LEU A 52 -9.40 -3.89 -1.83
CA LEU A 52 -10.50 -3.26 -1.10
C LEU A 52 -10.21 -1.79 -0.79
N CYS A 53 -8.99 -1.31 -1.06
CA CYS A 53 -8.52 0.01 -0.66
C CYS A 53 -9.05 1.09 -1.61
N ASP A 54 -9.55 2.20 -1.04
CA ASP A 54 -10.10 3.30 -1.85
C ASP A 54 -9.04 3.93 -2.78
N ILE A 55 -7.74 3.90 -2.43
CA ILE A 55 -6.65 4.35 -3.32
C ILE A 55 -6.53 3.43 -4.53
N TRP A 56 -6.70 2.12 -4.32
CA TRP A 56 -6.58 1.15 -5.40
C TRP A 56 -7.64 1.41 -6.46
N ASN A 57 -8.88 1.66 -6.04
CA ASN A 57 -9.99 2.02 -6.93
C ASN A 57 -9.81 3.42 -7.54
N LYS A 58 -9.50 4.43 -6.73
CA LYS A 58 -9.35 5.83 -7.16
C LYS A 58 -8.35 6.00 -8.29
N TYR A 59 -7.26 5.24 -8.25
CA TYR A 59 -6.23 5.32 -9.26
C TYR A 59 -6.39 4.27 -10.36
N ASP A 60 -7.23 3.23 -10.22
CA ASP A 60 -7.33 2.03 -11.07
C ASP A 60 -6.11 1.10 -10.98
N LEU A 61 -5.53 0.95 -9.78
CA LEU A 61 -4.36 0.09 -9.56
C LEU A 61 -4.69 -1.36 -9.94
N THR A 62 -3.69 -2.14 -10.37
CA THR A 62 -3.84 -3.57 -10.66
C THR A 62 -2.91 -4.43 -9.79
N GLY A 63 -1.92 -3.81 -9.17
CA GLY A 63 -0.97 -4.47 -8.29
C GLY A 63 -1.53 -4.71 -6.88
N PHE A 64 -0.88 -5.63 -6.18
CA PHE A 64 -1.17 -6.00 -4.80
C PHE A 64 0.14 -6.14 -4.02
N TYR A 65 0.07 -6.17 -2.69
CA TYR A 65 1.25 -6.41 -1.85
C TYR A 65 2.36 -5.36 -2.04
N TYR A 66 1.99 -4.09 -2.24
CA TYR A 66 2.96 -3.00 -2.43
C TYR A 66 3.95 -2.84 -1.26
N CYS A 67 3.61 -3.32 -0.06
CA CYS A 67 4.55 -3.37 1.07
C CYS A 67 5.71 -4.36 0.87
N ILE A 68 5.57 -5.36 -0.02
CA ILE A 68 6.59 -6.37 -0.33
C ILE A 68 7.21 -6.13 -1.71
N LYS A 69 6.39 -5.80 -2.72
CA LYS A 69 6.82 -5.59 -4.09
C LYS A 69 6.77 -4.11 -4.47
N ALA A 70 7.72 -3.67 -5.29
CA ALA A 70 7.70 -2.29 -5.78
C ALA A 70 6.42 -2.04 -6.60
N PRO A 71 5.88 -0.81 -6.61
CA PRO A 71 4.80 -0.45 -7.50
C PRO A 71 5.26 -0.59 -8.96
N GLU A 72 4.55 -1.43 -9.71
CA GLU A 72 4.75 -1.57 -11.15
C GLU A 72 4.16 -0.34 -11.86
N ASP A 73 4.76 0.01 -13.00
CA ASP A 73 4.18 0.98 -13.91
C ASP A 73 2.83 0.47 -14.42
N LYS A 74 1.88 1.40 -14.55
CA LYS A 74 0.62 1.14 -15.25
C LYS A 74 0.77 1.32 -16.74
#